data_AF-A0A6B9HAJ8-F1
#
_entry.id   AF-A0A6B9HAJ8-F1
#
_cell.length_a   1.000
_cell.length_b   1.000
_cell.length_c   1.000
_cell.angle_alpha   90.00
_cell.angle_beta   90.00
_cell.angle_gamma   90.00
#
_symmetry.space_group_name_H-M   'P 1'
#
loop_
_entity.id
_entity.type
_entity.pdbx_description
1 polymer ?
#
loop_
_entity_poly.entity_id
_entity_poly.type
_entity_poly.pdbx_seq_one_letter_code
_entity_poly.pdbx_strand_id
1 'polypeptide(L)'
;DIAWMKFDEDGILRAINPENGFFGVAPGTSMKTNPVAMETVLSNTVFTNVAKTSDGGIFWEGLEKEIPDNVSITSWLGEENWSKESGS
;
A
#
# COMPACT_ATOMS: atom_id res chain seq x y z
N ASP A 1 -11.79 7.17 1.73
CA ASP A 1 -11.51 7.58 3.11
C ASP A 1 -12.55 8.57 3.60
N ILE A 2 -12.98 9.50 2.73
CA ILE A 2 -13.99 10.51 3.04
C ILE A 2 -15.20 10.36 2.11
N ALA A 3 -16.40 10.55 2.64
CA ALA A 3 -17.63 10.68 1.85
C ALA A 3 -18.29 12.02 2.15
N TRP A 4 -18.62 12.80 1.12
CA TRP A 4 -19.49 13.96 1.24
C TRP A 4 -20.89 13.57 0.86
N MET A 5 -21.83 13.77 1.78
CA MET A 5 -23.20 13.31 1.62
C MET A 5 -24.21 14.46 1.68
N LYS A 6 -25.21 14.42 0.81
CA LYS A 6 -26.32 15.38 0.79
C LYS A 6 -27.58 14.69 0.27
N PHE A 7 -28.73 14.98 0.89
CA PHE A 7 -30.03 14.59 0.34
C PHE A 7 -30.34 15.39 -0.93
N ASP A 8 -30.76 14.71 -1.99
CA ASP A 8 -31.24 15.35 -3.22
C ASP A 8 -32.71 15.78 -3.10
N GLU A 9 -33.25 16.34 -4.19
CA GLU A 9 -34.62 16.85 -4.25
C GLU A 9 -35.68 15.76 -4.07
N ASP A 10 -35.33 14.50 -4.32
CA ASP A 10 -36.18 13.32 -4.14
C ASP A 10 -36.02 12.70 -2.73
N GLY A 11 -35.21 13.32 -1.86
CA GLY A 11 -34.94 12.82 -0.51
C GLY A 11 -33.98 11.62 -0.48
N ILE A 12 -33.24 11.36 -1.56
CA ILE A 12 -32.25 10.28 -1.63
C ILE A 12 -30.90 10.80 -1.13
N LEU A 13 -30.28 10.08 -0.20
CA LEU A 13 -28.94 10.42 0.30
C LEU A 13 -27.89 10.09 -0.77
N ARG A 14 -27.35 11.12 -1.43
CA ARG A 14 -26.26 11.00 -2.40
C ARG A 14 -24.93 11.15 -1.68
N ALA A 15 -23.97 10.30 -2.03
CA ALA A 15 -22.60 10.38 -1.56
C ALA A 15 -21.64 10.56 -2.75
N ILE A 16 -20.68 11.46 -2.61
CA ILE A 16 -19.53 11.54 -3.50
C ILE A 16 -18.26 11.26 -2.70
N ASN A 17 -17.30 10.59 -3.33
CA ASN A 17 -15.94 10.57 -2.84
C ASN A 17 -15.22 11.80 -3.41
N PRO A 18 -14.85 12.80 -2.59
CA PRO A 18 -14.11 13.97 -3.08
C PRO A 18 -12.63 13.66 -3.39
N GLU A 19 -12.16 12.46 -3.06
CA GLU A 19 -10.77 12.05 -3.28
C GLU A 19 -10.55 11.53 -4.71
N ASN A 20 -9.41 11.89 -5.30
CA ASN A 20 -8.99 11.41 -6.62
C ASN A 20 -7.84 10.37 -6.53
N GLY A 21 -7.79 9.63 -5.43
CA GLY A 21 -6.78 8.62 -5.14
C GLY A 21 -7.09 7.85 -3.87
N PHE A 22 -6.32 6.81 -3.58
CA PHE A 22 -6.42 6.03 -2.34
C PHE A 22 -5.14 6.24 -1.52
N PHE A 23 -5.28 6.74 -0.29
CA PHE A 23 -4.18 6.82 0.67
C PHE A 23 -4.26 5.64 1.65
N GLY A 24 -4.00 4.44 1.11
CA GLY A 24 -4.07 3.20 1.87
C GLY A 24 -2.83 2.96 2.73
N VAL A 25 -3.03 2.36 3.91
CA VAL A 25 -1.93 1.87 4.75
C VAL A 25 -1.29 0.66 4.04
N ALA A 26 -0.01 0.79 3.72
CA ALA A 26 0.77 -0.28 3.10
C ALA A 26 0.89 -1.53 4.01
N PRO A 27 1.36 -1.41 5.28
CA PRO A 27 1.43 -2.55 6.19
C PRO A 27 0.10 -3.31 6.35
N GLY A 28 0.11 -4.62 6.11
CA GLY A 28 -1.08 -5.48 6.16
C GLY A 28 -1.86 -5.63 4.83
N THR A 29 -1.49 -4.87 3.80
CA THR A 29 -1.98 -5.07 2.42
C THR A 29 -1.13 -6.14 1.73
N SER A 30 -1.76 -7.16 1.17
CA SER A 30 -1.12 -8.30 0.50
C SER A 30 -2.06 -8.85 -0.57
N MET A 31 -1.57 -9.74 -1.46
CA MET A 31 -2.44 -10.40 -2.44
C MET A 31 -3.54 -11.23 -1.77
N LYS A 32 -3.32 -11.68 -0.53
CA LYS A 32 -4.31 -12.43 0.26
C LYS A 32 -5.38 -11.55 0.89
N THR A 33 -5.01 -10.34 1.35
CA THR A 33 -5.90 -9.47 2.13
C THR A 33 -6.62 -8.44 1.28
N ASN A 34 -5.97 -7.92 0.23
CA ASN A 34 -6.56 -6.95 -0.68
C ASN A 34 -5.88 -6.98 -2.07
N PRO A 35 -6.24 -7.95 -2.93
CA PRO A 35 -5.62 -8.09 -4.25
C PRO A 35 -5.87 -6.89 -5.17
N VAL A 36 -7.04 -6.23 -5.05
CA VAL A 36 -7.38 -5.04 -5.86
C VAL A 36 -6.45 -3.87 -5.51
N ALA A 37 -6.12 -3.68 -4.23
CA ALA A 37 -5.13 -2.66 -3.84
C ALA A 37 -3.74 -2.98 -4.38
N MET A 38 -3.30 -4.24 -4.30
CA MET A 38 -2.00 -4.66 -4.85
C MET A 38 -1.91 -4.40 -6.36
N GLU A 39 -2.93 -4.76 -7.14
CA GLU A 39 -2.95 -4.48 -8.58
C GLU A 39 -2.94 -2.97 -8.90
N THR A 40 -3.64 -2.18 -8.10
CA THR A 40 -3.74 -0.72 -8.29
C THR A 40 -2.40 -0.02 -8.05
N VAL A 41 -1.61 -0.46 -7.06
CA VAL A 41 -0.36 0.22 -6.68
C VAL A 41 0.83 -0.10 -7.60
N LEU A 42 0.71 -1.07 -8.51
CA LEU A 42 1.80 -1.48 -9.42
C LEU A 42 2.14 -0.46 -10.51
N SER A 43 1.27 0.52 -10.77
CA SER A 43 1.54 1.57 -11.76
C SER A 43 1.00 2.92 -11.29
N ASN A 44 1.65 4.02 -11.72
CA ASN A 44 1.24 5.40 -11.44
C ASN A 44 1.00 5.72 -9.95
N THR A 45 1.73 5.04 -9.05
CA THR A 45 1.60 5.19 -7.60
C THR A 45 2.90 5.73 -7.01
N VAL A 46 2.77 6.70 -6.10
CA VAL A 46 3.89 7.23 -5.31
C VAL A 46 3.84 6.59 -3.94
N PHE A 47 4.90 5.88 -3.56
CA PHE A 47 5.05 5.30 -2.23
C PHE A 47 5.91 6.20 -1.35
N THR A 48 5.53 6.33 -0.08
CA THR A 48 6.26 7.14 0.91
C THR A 48 6.57 6.27 2.13
N ASN A 49 7.81 6.29 2.61
CA ASN A 49 8.29 5.53 3.77
C ASN A 49 8.06 4.01 3.69
N VAL A 50 8.16 3.42 2.50
CA VAL A 50 8.20 1.96 2.31
C VAL A 50 9.63 1.50 2.07
N ALA A 51 9.90 0.22 2.30
CA ALA A 51 11.17 -0.38 1.94
C ALA A 51 11.24 -0.64 0.42
N LYS A 52 12.45 -0.75 -0.11
CA LYS A 52 12.73 -1.01 -1.53
C LYS A 52 13.40 -2.37 -1.69
N THR A 53 13.02 -3.13 -2.70
CA THR A 53 13.68 -4.38 -3.05
C THR A 53 14.76 -4.17 -4.12
N SER A 54 15.79 -5.03 -4.12
CA SER A 54 16.93 -4.94 -5.04
C SER A 54 16.57 -5.06 -6.53
N ASP A 55 15.44 -5.69 -6.85
CA ASP A 55 14.88 -5.80 -8.20
C ASP A 55 14.03 -4.58 -8.62
N GLY A 56 13.95 -3.55 -7.78
CA GLY A 56 13.26 -2.30 -8.07
C GLY A 56 11.80 -2.24 -7.63
N GLY A 57 11.32 -3.26 -6.92
CA GLY A 57 10.02 -3.28 -6.26
C GLY A 57 10.02 -2.57 -4.90
N ILE A 58 8.94 -2.81 -4.17
CA ILE A 58 8.64 -2.23 -2.86
C ILE A 58 8.34 -3.33 -1.84
N PHE A 59 8.56 -3.02 -0.57
CA PHE A 59 8.35 -3.95 0.53
C PHE A 59 7.76 -3.24 1.77
N TRP A 60 6.95 -3.98 2.51
CA TRP A 60 6.50 -3.66 3.88
C TRP A 60 6.20 -4.95 4.62
N GLU A 61 6.03 -4.86 5.94
CA GLU A 61 5.74 -6.02 6.78
C GLU A 61 4.42 -6.71 6.37
N GLY A 62 4.49 -8.02 6.16
CA GLY A 62 3.38 -8.85 5.65
C GLY A 62 3.60 -9.41 4.25
N LEU A 63 4.59 -8.90 3.50
CA LEU A 63 4.94 -9.38 2.16
C LEU A 63 6.07 -10.42 2.15
N GLU A 64 6.54 -10.90 3.31
CA GLU A 64 7.72 -11.79 3.39
C GLU A 64 7.58 -13.08 2.57
N LYS A 65 6.35 -13.55 2.35
CA LYS A 65 6.07 -14.75 1.53
C LYS A 65 5.95 -14.47 0.02
N GLU A 66 5.89 -13.20 -0.35
CA GLU A 66 5.70 -12.75 -1.73
C GLU A 66 7.04 -12.31 -2.36
N ILE A 67 8.09 -12.12 -1.55
CA ILE A 67 9.44 -11.77 -2.01
C ILE A 67 10.30 -13.04 -2.19
N PRO A 68 10.99 -13.20 -3.34
CA PRO A 68 11.95 -14.29 -3.53
C PRO A 68 13.14 -14.21 -2.57
N ASP A 69 13.63 -15.35 -2.09
CA ASP A 69 14.75 -15.42 -1.12
C ASP A 69 16.06 -14.76 -1.61
N ASN A 70 16.23 -14.60 -2.93
CA ASN A 70 17.41 -13.99 -3.53
C ASN A 70 17.32 -12.46 -3.69
N VAL A 71 16.26 -11.84 -3.19
CA VAL A 71 16.01 -10.39 -3.28
C VAL A 71 16.31 -9.75 -1.94
N SER A 72 17.30 -8.86 -1.89
CA SER A 72 17.58 -8.05 -0.70
C SER A 72 16.62 -6.86 -0.56
N ILE A 73 16.42 -6.43 0.68
CA ILE A 73 15.52 -5.34 1.07
C ILE A 73 16.35 -4.19 1.67
N THR A 74 16.08 -2.97 1.25
CA THR A 74 16.57 -1.74 1.87
C THR A 74 15.43 -1.08 2.64
N SER A 75 15.61 -0.82 3.93
CA SER A 75 14.58 -0.23 4.78
C SER A 75 14.27 1.22 4.39
N TRP A 76 13.15 1.75 4.87
CA TRP A 76 12.78 3.16 4.64
C TRP A 76 13.74 4.16 5.32
N LEU A 77 14.57 3.70 6.27
CA LEU A 77 15.67 4.45 6.88
C LEU A 77 16.99 4.35 6.11
N GLY A 78 17.04 3.55 5.05
CA GLY A 78 18.23 3.32 4.23
C GLY A 78 19.13 2.17 4.70
N GLU A 79 18.67 1.32 5.62
CA GLU A 79 19.45 0.16 6.07
C GLU A 79 19.40 -0.95 5.03
N GLU A 80 20.57 -1.44 4.61
CA GLU A 80 20.67 -2.53 3.63
C GLU A 80 20.51 -3.90 4.27
N ASN A 81 20.01 -4.86 3.49
CA ASN A 81 19.77 -6.24 3.91
C ASN A 81 18.85 -6.33 5.14
N TRP A 82 17.82 -5.48 5.16
CA TRP A 82 16.82 -5.51 6.21
C TRP A 82 16.18 -6.89 6.28
N SER A 83 16.10 -7.42 7.49
CA SER A 83 15.42 -8.68 7.79
C SER A 83 14.45 -8.46 8.95
N LYS A 84 13.49 -9.39 9.10
CA LYS A 84 12.53 -9.34 10.22
C LYS A 84 13.21 -9.37 11.60
N GLU A 85 14.42 -9.92 11.67
CA GLU A 85 15.23 -9.96 12.89
C GLU A 85 15.89 -8.61 13.21
N SER A 86 15.99 -7.73 12.21
CA SER A 86 16.60 -6.40 12.31
C SER A 86 15.59 -5.30 12.67
N GLY A 87 14.29 -5.54 12.46
CA GLY A 87 13.22 -4.55 12.60
C GLY A 87 12.48 -4.53 13.95
N SER A 88 13.05 -5.11 15.01
CA SER A 88 12.46 -5.18 16.37
C SER A 88 13.10 -4.21 17.36
#